data_AF-A0A316KWC1-F1
#
_entry.id   AF-A0A316KWC1-F1
#
_cell.length_a   1.000
_cell.length_b   1.000
_cell.length_c   1.000
_cell.angle_alpha   90.00
_cell.angle_beta   90.00
_cell.angle_gamma   90.00
#
_symmetry.space_group_name_H-M   'P 1'
#
loop_
_entity.id
_entity.type
_entity.pdbx_description
1 polymer ?
#
loop_
_entity_poly.entity_id
_entity_poly.type
_entity_poly.pdbx_seq_one_letter_code
_entity_poly.pdbx_strand_id
1 'polypeptide(L)'
;MAQEFSLPRIGQFIRRDLTIHKGTFVTGLLVSAVLLFLFCTLNMVWDKKLALEEFFGIFGVFYIPMGVLFTFSLFKEFNDTKSNHLYLSLPISIPERLAAKWFTLTVIYTAVFSLLAILVGMLAITVGTVIFSADFNVLSIFTEHYWNVIKVYFVIQPIFLVGAITFTKNRIGKTVLSLGLLALVFLLFNFILFAIFNHSYGVFSGNAIGSDAIDNVGEDFSMMGKWFYGLIFGPIMLVVAYFKMIEKEV
;
A
#
# COMPACT_ATOMS: atom_id res chain seq x y z
N MET A 1 33.54 12.71 -6.44
CA MET A 1 33.62 11.45 -7.22
C MET A 1 32.20 10.95 -7.39
N ALA A 2 31.66 10.92 -8.61
CA ALA A 2 30.34 10.36 -8.85
C ALA A 2 30.40 8.85 -8.56
N GLN A 3 29.70 8.40 -7.51
CA GLN A 3 29.56 6.96 -7.27
C GLN A 3 28.72 6.37 -8.40
N GLU A 4 29.30 5.47 -9.18
CA GLU A 4 28.56 4.72 -10.19
C GLU A 4 27.49 3.85 -9.50
N PHE A 5 26.31 3.84 -10.11
CA PHE A 5 25.16 3.04 -9.69
C PHE A 5 25.49 1.55 -9.84
N SER A 6 25.27 0.78 -8.78
CA SER A 6 25.70 -0.61 -8.70
C SER A 6 24.63 -1.50 -8.07
N LEU A 7 24.14 -2.46 -8.87
CA LEU A 7 23.17 -3.47 -8.42
C LEU A 7 23.67 -4.34 -7.23
N PRO A 8 24.96 -4.71 -7.14
CA PRO A 8 25.44 -5.49 -6.00
C PRO A 8 25.30 -4.77 -4.66
N ARG A 9 25.52 -3.44 -4.60
CA ARG A 9 25.37 -2.65 -3.37
C ARG A 9 23.91 -2.60 -2.94
N ILE A 10 22.98 -2.48 -3.88
CA ILE A 10 21.53 -2.54 -3.61
C ILE A 10 21.16 -3.87 -2.94
N GLY A 11 21.58 -5.00 -3.51
CA GLY A 11 21.28 -6.32 -2.94
C GLY A 11 21.83 -6.50 -1.51
N GLN A 12 23.06 -6.06 -1.26
CA GLN A 12 23.66 -6.10 0.08
C GLN A 12 22.90 -5.20 1.07
N PHE A 13 22.47 -4.02 0.63
CA PHE A 13 21.71 -3.09 1.44
C PHE A 13 20.32 -3.63 1.80
N ILE A 14 19.62 -4.23 0.84
CA ILE A 14 18.33 -4.92 1.08
C ILE A 14 18.52 -6.03 2.12
N ARG A 15 19.53 -6.88 1.96
CA ARG A 15 19.80 -7.98 2.89
C ARG A 15 20.07 -7.45 4.31
N ARG A 16 20.84 -6.37 4.44
CA ARG A 16 21.11 -5.75 5.74
C ARG A 16 19.81 -5.24 6.38
N ASP A 17 19.02 -4.46 5.64
CA ASP A 17 17.79 -3.86 6.17
C ASP A 17 16.77 -4.92 6.62
N LEU A 18 16.61 -5.98 5.83
CA LEU A 18 15.76 -7.13 6.18
C LEU A 18 16.27 -7.86 7.42
N THR A 19 17.60 -7.94 7.61
CA THR A 19 18.19 -8.59 8.79
C THR A 19 17.95 -7.78 10.05
N ILE A 20 18.16 -6.45 9.99
CA ILE A 20 17.97 -5.57 11.14
C ILE A 20 16.50 -5.54 11.57
N HIS A 21 15.57 -5.46 10.61
CA HIS A 21 14.14 -5.35 10.88
C HIS A 21 13.41 -6.71 10.89
N LYS A 22 14.15 -7.83 10.86
CA LYS A 22 13.59 -9.19 10.75
C LYS A 22 12.52 -9.46 11.80
N GLY A 23 12.76 -9.04 13.05
CA GLY A 23 11.80 -9.22 14.15
C GLY A 23 10.45 -8.59 13.83
N THR A 24 10.44 -7.30 13.46
CA THR A 24 9.22 -6.56 13.10
C THR A 24 8.52 -7.14 11.87
N PHE A 25 9.28 -7.56 10.85
CA PHE A 25 8.71 -8.18 9.66
C PHE A 25 8.06 -9.52 9.96
N VAL A 26 8.75 -10.40 10.70
CA VAL A 26 8.25 -11.74 11.03
C VAL A 26 7.03 -11.64 11.94
N THR A 27 7.06 -10.81 12.99
CA THR A 27 5.90 -10.64 13.88
C THR A 27 4.71 -10.07 13.11
N GLY A 28 4.94 -9.07 12.26
CA GLY A 28 3.89 -8.50 11.41
C GLY A 28 3.26 -9.54 10.47
N LEU A 29 4.09 -10.33 9.78
CA LEU A 29 3.63 -11.38 8.88
C LEU A 29 2.85 -12.47 9.63
N LEU A 30 3.33 -12.91 10.80
CA LEU A 30 2.63 -13.91 11.61
C LEU A 30 1.27 -13.40 12.10
N VAL A 31 1.20 -12.16 12.59
CA VAL A 31 -0.08 -11.55 13.00
C VAL A 31 -1.03 -11.49 11.80
N SER A 32 -0.56 -11.05 10.64
CA SER A 32 -1.40 -11.03 9.43
C SER A 32 -1.85 -12.42 9.01
N ALA A 33 -1.00 -13.45 9.14
CA ALA A 33 -1.36 -14.83 8.82
C ALA A 33 -2.49 -15.35 9.72
N VAL A 34 -2.38 -15.12 11.03
CA VAL A 34 -3.40 -15.52 12.00
C VAL A 34 -4.71 -14.79 11.74
N LEU A 35 -4.66 -13.47 11.50
CA LEU A 35 -5.88 -12.69 11.22
C LEU A 35 -6.52 -13.10 9.90
N LEU A 36 -5.73 -13.27 8.83
CA LEU A 36 -6.21 -13.78 7.55
C LEU A 36 -6.91 -15.13 7.73
N PHE A 37 -6.28 -16.06 8.46
CA PHE A 37 -6.85 -17.37 8.75
C PHE A 37 -8.18 -17.25 9.49
N LEU A 38 -8.23 -16.47 10.59
CA LEU A 38 -9.43 -16.29 11.39
C LEU A 38 -10.57 -15.70 10.55
N PHE A 39 -10.33 -14.62 9.80
CA PHE A 39 -11.35 -14.00 8.96
C PHE A 39 -11.86 -14.95 7.87
N CYS A 40 -10.98 -15.72 7.22
CA CYS A 40 -11.40 -16.72 6.24
C CYS A 40 -12.27 -17.81 6.88
N THR A 41 -11.86 -18.34 8.04
CA THR A 41 -12.65 -19.36 8.74
C THR A 41 -14.00 -18.85 9.23
N LEU A 42 -14.06 -17.60 9.71
CA LEU A 42 -15.30 -16.97 10.16
C LEU A 42 -16.30 -16.80 9.03
N ASN A 43 -15.88 -16.35 7.84
CA ASN A 43 -16.78 -16.27 6.68
C ASN A 43 -17.36 -17.63 6.30
N MET A 44 -16.55 -18.69 6.40
CA MET A 44 -17.01 -20.05 6.08
C MET A 44 -18.03 -20.61 7.10
N VAL A 45 -18.14 -20.06 8.31
CA VAL A 45 -19.12 -20.50 9.32
C VAL A 45 -20.56 -20.29 8.83
N TRP A 46 -20.83 -19.18 8.14
CA TRP A 46 -22.17 -18.86 7.67
C TRP A 46 -22.47 -19.46 6.31
N ASP A 47 -21.66 -19.15 5.31
CA ASP A 47 -21.99 -19.43 3.92
C ASP A 47 -21.48 -20.80 3.42
N LYS A 48 -20.69 -21.52 4.23
CA LYS A 48 -20.06 -22.82 3.89
C LYS A 48 -19.27 -22.82 2.59
N LYS A 49 -18.95 -21.64 2.07
CA LYS A 49 -18.11 -21.41 0.91
C LYS A 49 -17.22 -20.21 1.21
N LEU A 50 -16.05 -20.18 0.59
CA LEU A 50 -15.18 -19.01 0.61
C LEU A 50 -15.19 -18.43 -0.80
N ALA A 51 -15.94 -17.35 -1.00
CA ALA A 51 -15.98 -16.68 -2.29
C ALA A 51 -14.61 -16.03 -2.59
N LEU A 52 -14.19 -16.05 -3.85
CA LEU A 52 -12.92 -15.43 -4.27
C LEU A 52 -12.89 -13.94 -3.94
N GLU A 53 -13.99 -13.24 -4.17
CA GLU A 53 -14.14 -11.80 -3.90
C GLU A 53 -13.89 -11.46 -2.42
N GLU A 54 -14.49 -12.24 -1.52
CA GLU A 54 -14.31 -12.10 -0.08
C GLU A 54 -12.86 -12.34 0.33
N PHE A 55 -12.23 -13.40 -0.18
CA PHE A 55 -10.83 -13.69 0.11
C PHE A 55 -9.92 -12.54 -0.32
N PHE A 56 -10.11 -11.98 -1.52
CA PHE A 56 -9.30 -10.85 -1.99
C PHE A 56 -9.62 -9.55 -1.25
N GLY A 57 -10.86 -9.36 -0.80
CA GLY A 57 -11.23 -8.26 0.10
C GLY A 57 -10.47 -8.35 1.41
N ILE A 58 -10.49 -9.50 2.07
CA ILE A 58 -9.74 -9.75 3.32
C ILE A 58 -8.23 -9.60 3.06
N PHE A 59 -7.72 -10.18 1.97
CA PHE A 59 -6.32 -10.03 1.56
C PHE A 59 -5.93 -8.56 1.45
N GLY A 60 -6.69 -7.75 0.73
CA GLY A 60 -6.43 -6.31 0.56
C GLY A 60 -6.43 -5.53 1.88
N VAL A 61 -7.38 -5.84 2.76
CA VAL A 61 -7.52 -5.20 4.09
C VAL A 61 -6.29 -5.45 4.97
N PHE A 62 -5.62 -6.59 4.86
CA PHE A 62 -4.38 -6.84 5.62
C PHE A 62 -3.13 -6.44 4.84
N TYR A 63 -3.09 -6.72 3.53
CA TYR A 63 -1.95 -6.48 2.66
C TYR A 63 -1.58 -4.99 2.57
N ILE A 64 -2.54 -4.10 2.38
CA ILE A 64 -2.25 -2.67 2.21
C ILE A 64 -1.73 -2.05 3.52
N PRO A 65 -2.45 -2.14 4.67
CA PRO A 65 -1.99 -1.53 5.92
C PRO A 65 -0.66 -2.13 6.41
N MET A 66 -0.46 -3.44 6.28
CA MET A 66 0.80 -4.06 6.68
C MET A 66 1.98 -3.55 5.86
N GLY A 67 1.82 -3.40 4.54
CA GLY A 67 2.86 -2.84 3.67
C GLY A 67 3.18 -1.38 4.02
N VAL A 68 2.17 -0.62 4.43
CA VAL A 68 2.34 0.76 4.93
C VAL A 68 3.12 0.75 6.25
N LEU A 69 2.74 -0.08 7.23
CA LEU A 69 3.44 -0.19 8.52
C LEU A 69 4.92 -0.60 8.35
N PHE A 70 5.19 -1.51 7.42
CA PHE A 70 6.55 -1.91 7.06
C PHE A 70 7.35 -0.77 6.42
N THR A 71 6.72 0.08 5.62
CA THR A 71 7.34 1.28 5.06
C THR A 71 7.87 2.17 6.19
N PHE A 72 7.05 2.51 7.18
CA PHE A 72 7.50 3.33 8.31
C PHE A 72 8.55 2.67 9.18
N SER A 73 8.51 1.34 9.29
CA SER A 73 9.51 0.56 10.03
C SER A 73 10.87 0.61 9.35
N LEU A 74 10.94 0.42 8.03
CA LEU A 74 12.19 0.47 7.27
C LEU A 74 12.89 1.84 7.28
N PHE A 75 12.12 2.92 7.45
CA PHE A 75 12.67 4.28 7.56
C PHE A 75 12.89 4.72 9.01
N LYS A 76 12.85 3.82 9.99
CA LYS A 76 13.07 4.15 11.41
C LYS A 76 14.48 4.69 11.64
N GLU A 77 15.51 4.00 11.14
CA GLU A 77 16.92 4.41 11.30
C GLU A 77 17.24 5.77 10.67
N PHE A 78 16.59 6.08 9.54
CA PHE A 78 16.74 7.34 8.82
C PHE A 78 16.13 8.54 9.56
N ASN A 79 15.22 8.29 10.50
CA ASN A 79 14.55 9.34 11.27
C ASN A 79 15.07 9.50 12.70
N ASP A 80 15.80 8.51 13.20
CA ASP A 80 16.35 8.57 14.54
C ASP A 80 17.68 9.34 14.53
N THR A 81 17.73 10.41 15.33
CA THR A 81 18.86 11.34 15.42
C THR A 81 20.18 10.62 15.76
N LYS A 82 20.13 9.50 16.49
CA LYS A 82 21.34 8.75 16.89
C LYS A 82 21.85 7.83 15.78
N SER A 83 20.96 7.14 15.09
CA SER A 83 21.34 6.18 14.04
C SER A 83 21.49 6.82 12.66
N ASN A 84 20.92 8.00 12.43
CA ASN A 84 20.91 8.63 11.12
C ASN A 84 22.33 8.92 10.60
N HIS A 85 23.26 9.36 11.47
CA HIS A 85 24.64 9.60 11.06
C HIS A 85 25.34 8.33 10.55
N LEU A 86 25.19 7.21 11.27
CA LEU A 86 25.72 5.92 10.82
C LEU A 86 25.04 5.46 9.53
N TYR A 87 23.72 5.66 9.43
CA TYR A 87 22.95 5.28 8.26
C TYR A 87 23.29 6.13 7.01
N LEU A 88 23.59 7.42 7.16
CA LEU A 88 24.01 8.27 6.06
C LEU A 88 25.45 7.99 5.64
N SER A 89 26.33 7.61 6.58
CA SER A 89 27.75 7.29 6.30
C SER A 89 28.00 6.02 5.48
N LEU A 90 26.95 5.22 5.26
CA LEU A 90 27.06 4.00 4.45
C LEU A 90 27.43 4.35 3.00
N PRO A 91 28.33 3.57 2.36
CA PRO A 91 28.80 3.83 1.00
C PRO A 91 27.75 3.39 -0.05
N ILE A 92 26.56 3.97 0.03
CA ILE A 92 25.45 3.77 -0.90
C ILE A 92 24.86 5.12 -1.26
N SER A 93 24.74 5.37 -2.56
CA SER A 93 24.17 6.61 -3.06
C SER A 93 22.67 6.69 -2.73
N ILE A 94 22.12 7.90 -2.66
CA ILE A 94 20.69 8.13 -2.44
C ILE A 94 19.78 7.40 -3.46
N PRO A 95 20.04 7.42 -4.78
CA PRO A 95 19.16 6.72 -5.73
C PRO A 95 19.20 5.20 -5.55
N GLU A 96 20.38 4.62 -5.26
CA GLU A 96 20.49 3.19 -4.92
C GLU A 96 19.69 2.84 -3.66
N ARG A 97 19.75 3.71 -2.64
CA ARG A 97 19.02 3.55 -1.38
C ARG A 97 17.51 3.61 -1.59
N LEU A 98 17.04 4.58 -2.38
CA LEU A 98 15.62 4.70 -2.72
C LEU A 98 15.13 3.49 -3.51
N ALA A 99 15.88 3.06 -4.52
CA ALA A 99 15.56 1.88 -5.32
C ALA A 99 15.52 0.60 -4.45
N ALA A 100 16.48 0.43 -3.54
CA ALA A 100 16.52 -0.69 -2.60
C ALA A 100 15.28 -0.74 -1.70
N LYS A 101 14.92 0.41 -1.08
CA LYS A 101 13.76 0.50 -0.19
C LYS A 101 12.45 0.27 -0.94
N TRP A 102 12.31 0.90 -2.11
CA TRP A 102 11.12 0.75 -2.93
C TRP A 102 10.95 -0.69 -3.40
N PHE A 103 11.99 -1.32 -3.96
CA PHE A 103 11.95 -2.71 -4.42
C PHE A 103 11.63 -3.70 -3.28
N THR A 104 12.17 -3.44 -2.08
CA THR A 104 11.86 -4.26 -0.89
C THR A 104 10.39 -4.15 -0.50
N LEU A 105 9.85 -2.93 -0.47
CA LEU A 105 8.49 -2.65 -0.02
C LEU A 105 7.43 -2.98 -1.07
N THR A 106 7.76 -2.93 -2.35
CA THR A 106 6.84 -3.30 -3.42
C THR A 106 7.05 -4.77 -3.77
N VAL A 107 8.13 -5.11 -4.46
CA VAL A 107 8.31 -6.43 -5.08
C VAL A 107 8.51 -7.54 -4.05
N ILE A 108 9.49 -7.41 -3.15
CA ILE A 108 9.81 -8.48 -2.19
C ILE A 108 8.64 -8.68 -1.22
N TYR A 109 8.09 -7.59 -0.69
CA TYR A 109 6.92 -7.64 0.19
C TYR A 109 5.71 -8.29 -0.49
N THR A 110 5.37 -7.88 -1.72
CA THR A 110 4.26 -8.50 -2.48
C THR A 110 4.47 -10.00 -2.62
N ALA A 111 5.66 -10.42 -3.07
CA ALA A 111 5.96 -11.83 -3.29
C ALA A 111 5.83 -12.66 -2.00
N VAL A 112 6.39 -12.17 -0.89
CA VAL A 112 6.35 -12.87 0.41
C VAL A 112 4.93 -12.90 0.97
N PHE A 113 4.20 -11.79 0.92
CA PHE A 113 2.85 -11.71 1.46
C PHE A 113 1.87 -12.54 0.62
N SER A 114 2.00 -12.53 -0.71
CA SER A 114 1.21 -13.39 -1.58
C SER A 114 1.45 -14.85 -1.25
N LEU A 115 2.71 -15.32 -1.16
CA LEU A 115 3.04 -16.69 -0.77
C LEU A 115 2.39 -17.09 0.56
N LEU A 116 2.48 -16.20 1.56
CA LEU A 116 1.85 -16.41 2.86
C LEU A 116 0.33 -16.53 2.75
N ALA A 117 -0.31 -15.68 1.94
CA ALA A 117 -1.76 -15.75 1.70
C ALA A 117 -2.17 -17.05 1.00
N ILE A 118 -1.37 -17.57 0.05
CA ILE A 118 -1.60 -18.89 -0.56
C ILE A 118 -1.61 -19.97 0.53
N LEU A 119 -0.57 -20.02 1.36
CA LEU A 119 -0.43 -21.03 2.40
C LEU A 119 -1.58 -20.95 3.42
N VAL A 120 -1.91 -19.74 3.88
CA VAL A 120 -3.00 -19.51 4.83
C VAL A 120 -4.36 -19.84 4.23
N GLY A 121 -4.60 -19.44 2.97
CA GLY A 121 -5.84 -19.74 2.26
C GLY A 121 -6.05 -21.24 2.08
N MET A 122 -5.01 -21.98 1.67
CA MET A 122 -5.07 -23.44 1.59
C MET A 122 -5.40 -24.08 2.94
N LEU A 123 -4.72 -23.64 4.01
CA LEU A 123 -4.99 -24.14 5.37
C LEU A 123 -6.44 -23.83 5.82
N ALA A 124 -6.93 -22.62 5.55
CA ALA A 124 -8.29 -22.22 5.91
C ALA A 124 -9.35 -23.07 5.20
N ILE A 125 -9.18 -23.38 3.91
CA ILE A 125 -10.09 -24.26 3.16
C ILE A 125 -10.05 -25.69 3.72
N THR A 126 -8.86 -26.23 3.98
CA THR A 126 -8.72 -27.58 4.56
C THR A 126 -9.42 -27.68 5.92
N VAL A 127 -9.23 -26.69 6.79
CA VAL A 127 -9.91 -26.64 8.08
C VAL A 127 -11.43 -26.46 7.90
N GLY A 128 -11.84 -25.59 6.98
CA GLY A 128 -13.25 -25.32 6.72
C GLY A 128 -14.01 -26.53 6.17
N THR A 129 -13.38 -27.31 5.30
CA THR A 129 -13.98 -28.54 4.76
C THR A 129 -14.12 -29.63 5.82
N VAL A 130 -13.11 -29.82 6.69
CA VAL A 130 -13.15 -30.83 7.76
C VAL A 130 -14.14 -30.46 8.87
N ILE A 131 -14.18 -29.19 9.28
CA ILE A 131 -14.98 -28.77 10.44
C ILE A 131 -16.40 -28.35 10.05
N PHE A 132 -16.55 -27.58 8.97
CA PHE A 132 -17.83 -26.96 8.58
C PHE A 132 -18.52 -27.67 7.40
N SER A 133 -17.91 -28.74 6.87
CA SER A 133 -18.38 -29.41 5.63
C SER A 133 -18.53 -28.41 4.47
N ALA A 134 -17.63 -27.44 4.42
CA ALA A 134 -17.62 -26.43 3.37
C ALA A 134 -17.18 -27.02 2.02
N ASP A 135 -17.66 -26.44 0.92
CA ASP A 135 -17.30 -26.90 -0.42
C ASP A 135 -15.83 -26.60 -0.73
N PHE A 136 -15.11 -27.63 -1.18
CA PHE A 136 -13.71 -27.50 -1.55
C PHE A 136 -13.60 -26.86 -2.94
N ASN A 137 -13.35 -25.55 -2.96
CA ASN A 137 -12.96 -24.85 -4.19
C ASN A 137 -11.49 -24.46 -4.11
N VAL A 138 -10.71 -24.88 -5.10
CA VAL A 138 -9.30 -24.48 -5.22
C VAL A 138 -9.27 -22.97 -5.48
N LEU A 139 -8.72 -22.23 -4.53
CA LEU A 139 -8.55 -20.80 -4.64
C LEU A 139 -7.48 -20.48 -5.69
N SER A 140 -7.91 -20.00 -6.86
CA SER A 140 -6.98 -19.37 -7.80
C SER A 140 -6.58 -18.01 -7.25
N ILE A 141 -5.31 -17.83 -6.91
CA ILE A 141 -4.80 -16.57 -6.34
C ILE A 141 -4.52 -15.51 -7.42
N PHE A 142 -4.13 -15.92 -8.63
CA PHE A 142 -3.77 -15.00 -9.70
C PHE A 142 -4.97 -14.60 -10.56
N THR A 143 -5.93 -13.91 -9.94
CA THR A 143 -7.13 -13.39 -10.60
C THR A 143 -7.00 -11.90 -10.93
N GLU A 144 -7.96 -11.35 -11.67
CA GLU A 144 -8.01 -9.90 -11.91
C GLU A 144 -8.11 -9.10 -10.60
N HIS A 145 -8.85 -9.60 -9.61
CA HIS A 145 -9.00 -8.95 -8.30
C HIS A 145 -7.67 -8.85 -7.55
N TYR A 146 -6.85 -9.90 -7.57
CA TYR A 146 -5.50 -9.89 -7.02
C TYR A 146 -4.64 -8.79 -7.63
N TRP A 147 -4.62 -8.72 -8.98
CA TRP A 147 -3.86 -7.70 -9.69
C TRP A 147 -4.37 -6.30 -9.42
N ASN A 148 -5.68 -6.12 -9.25
CA ASN A 148 -6.25 -4.82 -8.87
C ASN A 148 -5.79 -4.39 -7.48
N VAL A 149 -5.78 -5.27 -6.48
CA VAL A 149 -5.26 -4.97 -5.14
C VAL A 149 -3.77 -4.60 -5.19
N ILE A 150 -2.96 -5.34 -5.97
CA ILE A 150 -1.53 -5.04 -6.12
C ILE A 150 -1.30 -3.69 -6.79
N LYS A 151 -2.04 -3.38 -7.88
CA LYS A 151 -1.94 -2.09 -8.57
C LYS A 151 -2.24 -0.94 -7.61
N VAL A 152 -3.31 -1.07 -6.81
CA VAL A 152 -3.68 -0.07 -5.80
C VAL A 152 -2.55 0.12 -4.79
N TYR A 153 -1.98 -0.97 -4.27
CA TYR A 153 -0.83 -0.87 -3.36
C TYR A 153 0.38 -0.21 -4.01
N PHE A 154 0.69 -0.54 -5.26
CA PHE A 154 1.84 -0.01 -5.98
C PHE A 154 1.75 1.51 -6.20
N VAL A 155 0.53 2.03 -6.40
CA VAL A 155 0.26 3.48 -6.50
C VAL A 155 0.35 4.17 -5.13
N ILE A 156 -0.17 3.52 -4.10
CA ILE A 156 -0.24 4.08 -2.75
C ILE A 156 1.13 4.04 -2.05
N GLN A 157 1.97 3.05 -2.33
CA GLN A 157 3.23 2.81 -1.62
C GLN A 157 4.20 4.01 -1.69
N PRO A 158 4.44 4.66 -2.84
CA PRO A 158 5.33 5.83 -2.92
C PRO A 158 4.87 6.99 -2.04
N ILE A 159 3.57 7.17 -1.85
CA ILE A 159 2.98 8.21 -1.01
C ILE A 159 3.41 8.01 0.44
N PHE A 160 3.23 6.80 0.95
CA PHE A 160 3.62 6.44 2.31
C PHE A 160 5.13 6.43 2.49
N LEU A 161 5.90 6.14 1.44
CA LEU A 161 7.35 6.28 1.44
C LEU A 161 7.77 7.74 1.67
N VAL A 162 7.18 8.70 0.93
CA VAL A 162 7.41 10.14 1.17
C VAL A 162 6.99 10.54 2.58
N GLY A 163 5.84 10.08 3.05
CA GLY A 163 5.36 10.32 4.41
C GLY A 163 6.33 9.82 5.49
N ALA A 164 6.90 8.63 5.28
CA ALA A 164 7.87 8.01 6.19
C ALA A 164 9.20 8.76 6.25
N ILE A 165 9.59 9.45 5.18
CA ILE A 165 10.81 10.27 5.10
C ILE A 165 10.58 11.65 5.72
N THR A 166 9.41 12.24 5.47
CA THR A 166 9.10 13.65 5.81
C THR A 166 8.84 13.85 7.29
N PHE A 167 8.07 12.96 7.92
CA PHE A 167 7.68 13.14 9.32
C PHE A 167 8.65 12.40 10.25
N THR A 168 9.07 13.04 11.35
CA THR A 168 9.95 12.45 12.36
C THR A 168 9.17 11.83 13.53
N LYS A 169 8.15 12.54 14.04
CA LYS A 169 7.28 12.10 15.15
C LYS A 169 5.86 11.82 14.65
N ASN A 170 5.24 10.75 15.19
CA ASN A 170 3.91 10.26 14.82
C ASN A 170 3.71 10.16 13.29
N ARG A 171 4.60 9.41 12.64
CA ARG A 171 4.80 9.42 11.19
C ARG A 171 3.57 8.94 10.44
N ILE A 172 3.01 7.81 10.86
CA ILE A 172 1.80 7.22 10.30
C ILE A 172 0.63 8.20 10.40
N GLY A 173 0.36 8.71 11.62
CA GLY A 173 -0.76 9.60 11.87
C GLY A 173 -0.69 10.89 11.05
N LYS A 174 0.50 11.50 10.93
CA LYS A 174 0.67 12.72 10.13
C LYS A 174 0.53 12.48 8.63
N THR A 175 1.00 11.34 8.11
CA THR A 175 0.80 10.99 6.70
C THR A 175 -0.69 10.78 6.40
N VAL A 176 -1.39 10.01 7.23
CA VAL A 176 -2.84 9.78 7.06
C VAL A 176 -3.61 11.09 7.22
N LEU A 177 -3.25 11.94 8.19
CA LEU A 177 -3.87 13.25 8.39
C LEU A 177 -3.66 14.17 7.18
N SER A 178 -2.44 14.21 6.63
CA SER A 178 -2.13 15.01 5.44
C SER A 178 -2.92 14.54 4.22
N LEU A 179 -3.08 13.22 4.04
CA LEU A 179 -3.89 12.67 2.97
C LEU A 179 -5.38 12.95 3.18
N GLY A 180 -5.87 12.83 4.42
CA GLY A 180 -7.24 13.16 4.78
C GLY A 180 -7.56 14.64 4.55
N LEU A 181 -6.63 15.54 4.88
CA LEU A 181 -6.80 16.97 4.64
C LEU A 181 -6.80 17.30 3.14
N LEU A 182 -5.93 16.66 2.36
CA LEU A 182 -5.94 16.79 0.90
C LEU A 182 -7.26 16.29 0.30
N ALA A 183 -7.73 15.11 0.72
CA ALA A 183 -9.00 14.55 0.28
C ALA A 183 -10.19 15.46 0.65
N LEU A 184 -10.18 16.04 1.85
CA LEU A 184 -11.20 16.99 2.31
C LEU A 184 -11.21 18.26 1.46
N VAL A 185 -10.04 18.86 1.20
CA VAL A 185 -9.92 20.05 0.34
C VAL A 185 -10.42 19.74 -1.07
N PHE A 186 -10.05 18.58 -1.61
CA PHE A 186 -10.52 18.14 -2.93
C PHE A 186 -12.04 17.93 -2.95
N LEU A 187 -12.62 17.32 -1.93
CA LEU A 187 -14.06 17.13 -1.81
C LEU A 187 -14.78 18.49 -1.74
N LEU A 188 -14.31 19.41 -0.90
CA LEU A 188 -14.88 20.76 -0.79
C LEU A 188 -14.78 21.52 -2.12
N PHE A 189 -13.65 21.42 -2.81
CA PHE A 189 -13.46 22.02 -4.13
C PHE A 189 -14.48 21.48 -5.16
N ASN A 190 -14.65 20.16 -5.24
CA ASN A 190 -15.65 19.54 -6.11
C ASN A 190 -17.08 19.96 -5.73
N PHE A 191 -17.38 20.03 -4.44
CA PHE A 191 -18.68 20.49 -3.96
C PHE A 191 -18.97 21.95 -4.34
N ILE A 192 -17.98 22.83 -4.24
CA ILE A 192 -18.10 24.24 -4.67
C ILE A 192 -18.30 24.33 -6.17
N LEU A 193 -17.52 23.59 -6.97
CA LEU A 193 -17.70 23.55 -8.43
C LEU A 193 -19.10 23.07 -8.79
N PHE A 194 -19.55 21.97 -8.17
CA PHE A 194 -20.89 21.46 -8.36
C PHE A 194 -21.95 22.51 -8.00
N ALA A 195 -21.81 23.20 -6.86
CA ALA A 195 -22.73 24.26 -6.45
C ALA A 195 -22.78 25.41 -7.48
N ILE A 196 -21.63 25.85 -8.00
CA ILE A 196 -21.55 26.93 -9.00
C ILE A 196 -22.18 26.50 -10.33
N PHE A 197 -21.78 25.34 -10.86
CA PHE A 197 -22.25 24.88 -12.18
C PHE A 197 -23.72 24.47 -12.16
N ASN A 198 -24.19 23.85 -11.08
CA ASN A 198 -25.58 23.44 -10.96
C ASN A 198 -26.51 24.65 -10.72
N HIS A 199 -26.07 25.64 -9.94
CA HIS A 199 -26.86 26.86 -9.72
C HIS A 199 -26.89 27.77 -10.97
N SER A 200 -25.79 27.88 -11.72
CA SER A 200 -25.66 28.85 -12.81
C SER A 200 -26.05 28.32 -14.19
N TYR A 201 -25.93 27.02 -14.45
CA TYR A 201 -26.09 26.46 -15.80
C TYR A 201 -27.11 25.32 -15.90
N GLY A 202 -27.68 24.86 -14.78
CA GLY A 202 -28.67 23.77 -14.79
C GLY A 202 -28.17 22.49 -15.45
N VAL A 203 -26.85 22.28 -15.47
CA VAL A 203 -26.17 21.20 -16.22
C VAL A 203 -26.54 19.81 -15.69
N PHE A 204 -26.92 19.72 -14.42
CA PHE A 204 -27.34 18.46 -13.79
C PHE A 204 -28.86 18.49 -13.55
N SER A 205 -29.62 17.82 -14.40
CA SER A 205 -31.08 17.76 -14.28
C SER A 205 -31.52 16.75 -13.21
N GLY A 206 -32.08 17.23 -12.09
CA GLY A 206 -33.02 16.52 -11.22
C GLY A 206 -32.47 15.36 -10.38
N ASN A 207 -32.81 15.35 -9.07
CA ASN A 207 -32.70 14.26 -8.07
C ASN A 207 -31.43 13.39 -7.97
N ALA A 208 -30.39 13.62 -8.77
CA ALA A 208 -29.08 12.98 -8.72
C ALA A 208 -28.19 13.53 -7.58
N ILE A 209 -28.81 14.01 -6.50
CA ILE A 209 -28.13 14.61 -5.35
C ILE A 209 -27.66 13.46 -4.46
N GLY A 210 -26.62 12.75 -4.88
CA GLY A 210 -25.95 11.77 -4.04
C GLY A 210 -25.40 10.58 -4.81
N SER A 211 -26.24 9.64 -5.22
CA SER A 211 -25.79 8.36 -5.80
C SER A 211 -25.24 8.54 -7.21
N ASP A 212 -26.05 9.08 -8.12
CA ASP A 212 -25.73 9.00 -9.55
C ASP A 212 -24.58 9.94 -9.92
N ALA A 213 -24.41 11.06 -9.22
CA ALA A 213 -23.27 11.94 -9.40
C ALA A 213 -21.97 11.33 -8.85
N ILE A 214 -22.02 10.58 -7.74
CA ILE A 214 -20.85 9.88 -7.18
C ILE A 214 -20.48 8.68 -8.03
N ASP A 215 -21.48 7.92 -8.51
CA ASP A 215 -21.27 6.75 -9.37
C ASP A 215 -20.71 7.17 -10.74
N ASN A 216 -21.28 8.20 -11.37
CA ASN A 216 -20.78 8.71 -12.66
C ASN A 216 -19.40 9.40 -12.52
N VAL A 217 -19.14 10.14 -11.43
CA VAL A 217 -17.79 10.65 -11.15
C VAL A 217 -16.83 9.48 -10.94
N GLY A 218 -17.25 8.41 -10.27
CA GLY A 218 -16.46 7.18 -10.11
C GLY A 218 -16.10 6.51 -11.44
N GLU A 219 -17.01 6.51 -12.40
CA GLU A 219 -16.80 5.95 -13.75
C GLU A 219 -15.91 6.83 -14.64
N ASP A 220 -16.11 8.15 -14.68
CA ASP A 220 -15.33 9.08 -15.51
C ASP A 220 -13.93 9.37 -14.96
N PHE A 221 -13.77 9.48 -13.63
CA PHE A 221 -12.43 9.50 -13.03
C PHE A 221 -11.69 8.17 -13.25
N SER A 222 -12.40 7.10 -13.58
CA SER A 222 -11.78 5.78 -13.69
C SER A 222 -10.80 5.72 -14.86
N MET A 223 -10.99 6.38 -16.01
CA MET A 223 -10.04 6.21 -17.11
C MET A 223 -8.86 7.19 -17.01
N MET A 224 -9.14 8.48 -16.91
CA MET A 224 -8.11 9.53 -16.87
C MET A 224 -7.42 9.61 -15.50
N GLY A 225 -8.17 9.34 -14.41
CA GLY A 225 -7.62 9.18 -13.07
C GLY A 225 -6.77 7.93 -12.94
N LYS A 226 -7.13 6.77 -13.50
CA LYS A 226 -6.24 5.57 -13.48
C LYS A 226 -4.90 5.87 -14.15
N TRP A 227 -4.88 6.61 -15.26
CA TRP A 227 -3.64 7.03 -15.92
C TRP A 227 -2.84 8.02 -15.08
N PHE A 228 -3.49 9.08 -14.57
CA PHE A 228 -2.82 10.11 -13.77
C PHE A 228 -2.25 9.55 -12.46
N TYR A 229 -3.06 8.81 -11.70
CA TYR A 229 -2.65 8.21 -10.43
C TYR A 229 -1.67 7.03 -10.63
N GLY A 230 -1.87 6.23 -11.67
CA GLY A 230 -1.03 5.06 -11.93
C GLY A 230 0.35 5.38 -12.50
N LEU A 231 0.38 6.18 -13.57
CA LEU A 231 1.58 6.35 -14.38
C LEU A 231 2.39 7.59 -14.02
N ILE A 232 1.74 8.66 -13.57
CA ILE A 232 2.40 9.95 -13.32
C ILE A 232 2.64 10.14 -11.81
N PHE A 233 1.62 9.89 -10.99
CA PHE A 233 1.69 10.21 -9.57
C PHE A 233 2.71 9.36 -8.80
N GLY A 234 2.75 8.04 -9.05
CA GLY A 234 3.73 7.14 -8.43
C GLY A 234 5.18 7.58 -8.66
N PRO A 235 5.62 7.76 -9.92
CA PRO A 235 6.97 8.26 -10.23
C PRO A 235 7.25 9.65 -9.66
N ILE A 236 6.30 10.59 -9.71
CA ILE A 236 6.48 11.92 -9.09
C ILE A 236 6.74 11.78 -7.60
N MET A 237 5.99 10.93 -6.89
CA MET A 237 6.20 10.71 -5.46
C MET A 237 7.57 10.09 -5.15
N LEU A 238 8.11 9.23 -6.04
CA LEU A 238 9.48 8.74 -5.92
C LEU A 238 10.51 9.85 -6.13
N VAL A 239 10.29 10.77 -7.06
CA VAL A 239 11.15 11.95 -7.25
C VAL A 239 11.10 12.86 -6.02
N VAL A 240 9.92 13.09 -5.44
CA VAL A 240 9.78 13.83 -4.17
C VAL A 240 10.53 13.13 -3.03
N ALA A 241 10.44 11.80 -2.95
CA ALA A 241 11.19 11.02 -1.97
C ALA A 241 12.70 11.19 -2.13
N TYR A 242 13.20 11.18 -3.37
CA TYR A 242 14.60 11.40 -3.69
C TYR A 242 15.10 12.75 -3.18
N PHE A 243 14.41 13.86 -3.51
CA PHE A 243 14.81 15.19 -3.04
C PHE A 243 14.73 15.31 -1.51
N LYS A 244 13.70 14.72 -0.88
CA LYS A 244 13.60 14.69 0.58
C LYS A 244 14.71 13.91 1.26
N MET A 245 15.27 12.90 0.61
CA MET A 245 16.43 12.18 1.13
C MET A 245 17.71 13.02 1.03
N ILE A 246 17.90 13.75 -0.08
CA ILE A 246 19.01 14.71 -0.24
C ILE A 246 18.99 15.77 0.84
N GLU A 247 17.84 16.42 1.06
CA GLU A 247 17.68 17.51 2.04
C GLU A 247 18.08 17.11 3.46
N LYS A 248 18.07 15.82 3.78
CA LYS A 248 18.37 15.30 5.12
C LYS A 248 19.81 14.80 5.28
N GLU A 249 20.53 14.68 4.16
CA GLU A 249 21.95 14.31 4.15
C GLU A 249 22.85 15.55 4.35
N VAL A 250 22.36 16.73 3.94
CA VAL A 250 22.97 18.05 4.16
C VAL A 250 22.71 18.55 5.58
#